data_AF-U5T136-F1
#
_entry.id   AF-U5T136-F1
#
_cell.length_a   1.000
_cell.length_b   1.000
_cell.length_c   1.000
_cell.angle_alpha   90.00
_cell.angle_beta   90.00
_cell.angle_gamma   90.00
#
_symmetry.space_group_name_H-M   'P 1'
#
loop_
_entity.id
_entity.type
_entity.pdbx_description
1 polymer ?
#
loop_
_entity_poly.entity_id
_entity_poly.type
_entity_poly.pdbx_seq_one_letter_code
_entity_poly.pdbx_strand_id
1 'polypeptide(L)'
;MKAIDQTHWYTLAKRFRSNCMAKGWASEDAAQEEIDSTVSDAVQRARSALPEGESLTNCEDCEVPIPEGRRRAMPGVRLCVSCQEEADQARGAHSIYNRRGSKDSQLR
;
A
#
# COMPACT_ATOMS: atom_id res chain seq x y z
N MET A 1 54.06 18.10 33.96
CA MET A 1 53.38 16.79 33.79
C MET A 1 52.61 16.46 35.06
N LYS A 2 51.30 16.72 35.11
CA LYS A 2 50.41 16.17 36.14
C LYS A 2 49.48 15.20 35.45
N ALA A 3 49.56 13.94 35.87
CA ALA A 3 48.77 12.83 35.36
C ALA A 3 47.28 13.14 35.52
N ILE A 4 46.57 13.14 34.39
CA ILE A 4 45.11 13.19 34.38
C ILE A 4 44.66 11.75 34.64
N ASP A 5 44.22 11.52 35.87
CA ASP A 5 43.78 10.23 36.40
C ASP A 5 42.51 9.76 35.66
N GLN A 6 42.60 8.60 35.00
CA GLN A 6 41.53 7.95 34.23
C GLN A 6 40.31 7.55 35.07
N THR A 7 40.38 7.62 36.40
CA THR A 7 39.28 7.19 37.27
C THR A 7 38.13 8.20 37.40
N HIS A 8 38.28 9.44 36.93
CA HIS A 8 37.22 10.45 37.02
C HIS A 8 36.15 10.33 35.91
N TRP A 9 36.48 9.73 34.77
CA TRP A 9 35.53 9.51 33.67
C TRP A 9 34.47 8.45 34.01
N TYR A 10 34.84 7.41 34.76
CA TYR A 10 33.94 6.28 35.03
C TYR A 10 32.83 6.57 36.07
N THR A 11 32.98 7.62 36.87
CA THR A 11 32.02 7.99 37.94
C THR A 11 30.91 8.91 37.42
N LEU A 12 31.15 9.66 36.34
CA LEU A 12 30.15 10.52 35.67
C LEU A 12 29.21 9.73 34.74
N ALA A 13 29.66 8.59 34.19
CA ALA A 13 28.85 7.76 33.28
C ALA A 13 27.73 6.95 33.96
N LYS A 14 27.68 6.89 35.30
CA LYS A 14 26.66 6.14 36.08
C LYS A 14 25.45 6.97 36.55
N ARG A 15 25.28 8.20 36.07
CA ARG A 15 24.12 9.07 36.37
C ARG A 15 23.09 9.18 35.23
N PHE A 16 23.23 8.41 34.15
CA PHE A 16 22.24 8.31 33.05
C PHE A 16 21.42 7.02 33.14
N ARG A 17 20.81 6.77 34.30
CA ARG A 17 19.92 5.63 34.50
C ARG A 17 18.81 5.99 35.47
N SER A 18 17.87 6.79 35.02
CA SER A 18 16.58 6.98 35.69
C SER A 18 15.55 7.53 34.70
N ASN A 19 14.54 6.69 34.45
CA ASN A 19 13.26 7.01 33.85
C ASN A 19 13.26 7.62 32.44
N CYS A 20 13.35 6.75 31.43
CA CYS A 20 12.44 6.83 30.30
C CYS A 20 11.01 6.52 30.79
N MET A 21 10.40 7.44 31.54
CA MET A 21 8.97 7.40 31.89
C MET A 21 8.37 8.75 31.54
N ALA A 22 8.37 9.04 30.24
CA ALA A 22 7.37 9.86 29.61
C ALA A 22 7.07 9.18 28.27
N LYS A 23 6.13 8.23 28.26
CA LYS A 23 5.34 7.97 27.06
C LYS A 23 4.45 9.21 26.85
N GLY A 24 5.11 10.30 26.48
CA GLY A 24 4.48 11.57 26.18
C GLY A 24 3.96 11.51 24.75
N TRP A 25 2.68 11.85 24.61
CA TRP A 25 1.98 12.30 23.41
C TRP A 25 1.91 11.36 22.18
N ALA A 26 0.69 10.81 22.01
CA ALA A 26 0.17 10.01 20.91
C ALA A 26 0.50 8.51 20.96
N SER A 27 -0.49 7.71 21.36
CA SER A 27 -0.59 6.34 20.84
C SER A 27 -0.68 6.45 19.33
N GLU A 28 0.41 6.17 18.63
CA GLU A 28 0.45 6.09 17.17
C GLU A 28 -0.49 5.00 16.61
N ASP A 29 -1.15 4.24 17.47
CA ASP A 29 -2.15 3.23 17.11
C ASP A 29 -3.26 3.79 16.21
N ALA A 30 -3.83 4.98 16.50
CA ALA A 30 -4.95 5.49 15.69
C ALA A 30 -4.53 5.89 14.26
N ALA A 31 -3.32 6.45 14.10
CA ALA A 31 -2.77 6.77 12.79
C ALA A 31 -2.34 5.49 12.04
N GLN A 32 -1.81 4.51 12.77
CA GLN A 32 -1.45 3.21 12.21
C GLN A 32 -2.69 2.42 11.76
N GLU A 33 -3.79 2.44 12.53
CA GLU A 33 -5.07 1.84 12.18
C GLU A 33 -5.69 2.48 10.92
N GLU A 34 -5.53 3.79 10.72
CA GLU A 34 -5.95 4.49 9.50
C GLU A 34 -5.14 4.05 8.27
N ILE A 35 -3.82 3.87 8.45
CA ILE A 35 -2.94 3.35 7.40
C ILE A 35 -3.31 1.91 7.06
N ASP A 36 -3.47 1.06 8.08
CA ASP A 36 -3.76 -0.36 7.92
C ASP A 36 -5.12 -0.60 7.26
N SER A 37 -6.14 0.17 7.64
CA SER A 37 -7.46 0.11 6.98
C SER A 37 -7.39 0.56 5.52
N THR A 38 -6.68 1.64 5.23
CA THR A 38 -6.51 2.13 3.84
C THR A 38 -5.76 1.13 2.96
N VAL A 39 -4.71 0.51 3.50
CA VAL A 39 -3.92 -0.51 2.79
C VAL A 39 -4.76 -1.77 2.59
N SER A 40 -5.44 -2.25 3.62
CA SER A 40 -6.32 -3.42 3.54
C SER A 40 -7.39 -3.24 2.48
N ASP A 41 -8.07 -2.09 2.46
CA ASP A 41 -9.09 -1.77 1.46
C ASP A 41 -8.53 -1.74 0.03
N ALA A 42 -7.32 -1.21 -0.15
CA ALA A 42 -6.66 -1.21 -1.46
C ALA A 42 -6.31 -2.63 -1.92
N VAL A 43 -5.80 -3.46 -1.00
CA VAL A 43 -5.47 -4.87 -1.27
C VAL A 43 -6.71 -5.69 -1.59
N GLN A 44 -7.81 -5.50 -0.83
CA GLN A 44 -9.07 -6.17 -1.10
C GLN A 44 -9.63 -5.81 -2.47
N ARG A 45 -9.59 -4.52 -2.85
CA ARG A 45 -9.99 -4.08 -4.20
C ARG A 45 -9.14 -4.75 -5.28
N ALA A 46 -7.81 -4.73 -5.13
CA ALA A 46 -6.90 -5.36 -6.08
C ALA A 46 -7.18 -6.86 -6.24
N ARG A 47 -7.43 -7.57 -5.13
CA ARG A 47 -7.80 -8.99 -5.15
C ARG A 47 -9.13 -9.24 -5.84
N SER A 48 -10.16 -8.45 -5.54
CA SER A 48 -11.49 -8.60 -6.16
C SER A 48 -11.51 -8.26 -7.66
N ALA A 49 -10.54 -7.48 -8.13
CA ALA A 49 -10.39 -7.12 -9.53
C ALA A 49 -9.67 -8.19 -10.36
N LEU A 50 -9.09 -9.21 -9.71
CA LEU A 50 -8.50 -10.34 -10.42
C LEU A 50 -9.63 -11.22 -10.98
N PRO A 51 -9.67 -11.42 -12.32
CA PRO A 51 -10.63 -12.35 -12.90
C PRO A 51 -10.28 -13.77 -12.46
N GLU A 52 -11.30 -14.52 -12.06
CA GLU A 52 -11.19 -15.96 -11.79
C GLU A 52 -11.91 -16.71 -12.90
N GLY A 53 -11.26 -17.71 -13.51
CA GLY A 53 -11.89 -18.56 -14.53
C GLY A 53 -10.96 -18.97 -15.68
N GLU A 54 -11.55 -19.60 -16.70
CA GLU A 54 -10.84 -19.99 -17.92
C GLU A 54 -10.54 -18.77 -18.80
N SER A 55 -9.31 -18.70 -19.29
CA SER A 55 -8.87 -17.64 -20.20
C SER A 55 -9.46 -17.83 -21.60
N LEU A 56 -9.96 -16.76 -22.21
CA LEU A 56 -10.40 -16.78 -23.61
C LEU A 56 -9.20 -17.00 -24.55
N THR A 57 -9.42 -17.73 -25.64
CA THR A 57 -8.42 -17.90 -26.71
C THR A 57 -8.32 -16.68 -27.62
N ASN A 58 -9.41 -15.93 -27.75
CA ASN A 58 -9.55 -14.76 -28.63
C ASN A 58 -10.04 -13.57 -27.81
N CYS A 59 -9.54 -12.38 -28.15
CA CYS A 59 -9.98 -11.13 -27.54
C CYS A 59 -11.46 -10.87 -27.85
N GLU A 60 -12.24 -10.42 -26.87
CA GLU A 60 -13.65 -10.08 -27.07
C GLU A 60 -13.90 -8.78 -27.86
N ASP A 61 -12.88 -7.92 -27.98
CA ASP A 61 -13.00 -6.58 -28.59
C ASP A 61 -12.44 -6.52 -30.01
N CYS A 62 -11.26 -7.13 -30.22
CA CYS A 62 -10.56 -7.11 -31.51
C CYS A 62 -10.41 -8.50 -32.16
N GLU A 63 -10.94 -9.56 -31.54
CA GLU A 63 -10.92 -10.95 -32.04
C GLU A 63 -9.53 -11.56 -32.27
N VAL A 64 -8.46 -10.81 -31.98
CA VAL A 64 -7.06 -11.25 -32.07
C VAL A 64 -6.79 -12.40 -31.09
N PRO A 65 -6.03 -13.44 -31.49
CA PRO A 65 -5.65 -14.52 -30.59
C PRO A 65 -4.81 -14.02 -29.41
N ILE A 66 -5.18 -14.45 -28.20
CA ILE A 66 -4.47 -14.08 -26.97
C ILE A 66 -3.26 -15.02 -26.80
N PRO A 67 -2.03 -14.46 -26.69
CA PRO A 67 -0.81 -15.27 -26.58
C PRO A 67 -0.84 -16.16 -25.33
N GLU A 68 -0.33 -17.40 -25.46
CA GLU A 68 -0.32 -18.38 -24.36
C GLU A 68 0.40 -17.88 -23.11
N GLY A 69 1.47 -17.09 -23.28
CA GLY A 69 2.20 -16.51 -22.15
C GLY A 69 1.29 -15.70 -21.23
N ARG A 70 0.30 -14.99 -21.80
CA ARG A 70 -0.66 -14.21 -21.02
C ARG A 70 -1.74 -15.09 -20.39
N ARG A 71 -2.22 -16.11 -21.10
CA ARG A 71 -3.19 -17.08 -20.58
C ARG A 71 -2.66 -17.87 -19.39
N ARG A 72 -1.35 -18.14 -19.35
CA ARG A 72 -0.66 -18.78 -18.21
C ARG A 72 -0.41 -17.82 -17.05
N ALA A 73 -0.07 -16.56 -17.34
CA ALA A 73 0.23 -15.55 -16.32
C ALA A 73 -1.03 -15.03 -15.62
N MET A 74 -2.14 -14.89 -16.35
CA MET A 74 -3.44 -14.46 -15.81
C MET A 74 -4.54 -15.45 -16.24
N PRO A 75 -4.96 -16.37 -15.36
CA PRO A 75 -6.16 -17.17 -15.60
C PRO A 75 -7.38 -16.23 -15.66
N GLY A 76 -8.23 -16.37 -16.68
CA GLY A 76 -9.43 -15.54 -16.87
C GLY A 76 -9.21 -14.28 -17.73
N VAL A 77 -8.13 -14.22 -18.51
CA VAL A 77 -7.90 -13.09 -19.43
C VAL A 77 -8.95 -13.07 -20.55
N ARG A 78 -9.58 -11.91 -20.77
CA ARG A 78 -10.64 -11.70 -21.79
C ARG A 78 -10.23 -10.78 -22.95
N LEU A 79 -9.35 -9.83 -22.67
CA LEU A 79 -8.87 -8.85 -23.65
C LEU A 79 -7.49 -9.24 -24.16
N CYS A 80 -7.01 -8.63 -25.26
CA CYS A 80 -5.60 -8.69 -25.66
C CYS A 80 -4.78 -7.62 -24.91
N VAL A 81 -3.46 -7.58 -25.10
CA VAL A 81 -2.59 -6.63 -24.36
C VAL A 81 -2.93 -5.19 -24.76
N SER A 82 -3.06 -4.92 -26.07
CA SER A 82 -3.40 -3.59 -26.58
C SER A 82 -4.74 -3.08 -26.07
N CYS A 83 -5.81 -3.90 -26.17
CA CYS A 83 -7.13 -3.54 -25.64
C CYS A 83 -7.10 -3.37 -24.11
N GLN A 84 -6.28 -4.13 -23.40
CA GLN A 84 -6.14 -3.97 -21.94
C GLN A 84 -5.46 -2.65 -21.59
N GLU A 85 -4.41 -2.25 -22.31
CA GLU A 85 -3.70 -0.99 -22.09
C GLU A 85 -4.63 0.21 -22.33
N GLU A 86 -5.44 0.16 -23.40
CA GLU A 86 -6.45 1.20 -23.67
C GLU A 86 -7.52 1.26 -22.58
N ALA A 87 -8.03 0.10 -22.15
CA ALA A 87 -9.01 0.03 -21.07
C ALA A 87 -8.46 0.52 -19.72
N ASP A 88 -7.19 0.24 -19.42
CA ASP A 88 -6.54 0.70 -18.19
C ASP A 88 -6.31 2.22 -18.20
N GLN A 89 -5.87 2.76 -19.34
CA GLN A 89 -5.75 4.21 -19.54
C GLN A 89 -7.09 4.92 -19.35
N ALA A 90 -8.18 4.35 -19.88
CA ALA A 90 -9.53 4.88 -19.67
C ALA A 90 -9.97 4.82 -18.20
N ARG A 91 -9.60 3.75 -17.46
CA ARG A 91 -9.98 3.56 -16.04
C ARG A 91 -9.17 4.44 -15.07
N GLY A 92 -7.90 4.72 -15.37
CA GLY A 92 -7.00 5.50 -14.51
C GLY A 92 -7.47 6.93 -14.22
N ALA A 93 -8.40 7.48 -15.02
CA ALA A 93 -8.89 8.84 -14.88
C ALA A 93 -10.00 9.03 -13.82
N HIS A 94 -10.59 7.97 -13.25
CA HIS A 94 -11.85 8.08 -12.53
C HIS A 94 -11.78 7.71 -11.04
N SER A 95 -11.44 8.70 -10.23
CA SER A 95 -11.85 8.79 -8.81
C SER A 95 -12.28 10.21 -8.50
N ILE A 96 -13.48 10.60 -8.97
CA ILE A 96 -14.04 11.95 -8.75
C ILE A 96 -14.43 12.18 -7.28
N TYR A 97 -14.60 11.11 -6.51
CA TYR A 97 -15.06 11.17 -5.12
C TYR A 97 -13.93 10.80 -4.16
N ASN A 98 -13.61 11.74 -3.24
CA ASN A 98 -12.69 11.46 -2.15
C ASN A 98 -13.41 10.64 -1.08
N ARG A 99 -13.35 9.31 -1.19
CA ARG A 99 -13.93 8.37 -0.19
C ARG A 99 -13.42 8.58 1.24
N ARG A 100 -12.29 9.27 1.42
CA ARG A 100 -11.72 9.60 2.74
C ARG A 100 -12.33 10.86 3.35
N GLY A 101 -13.09 11.64 2.58
CA GLY A 101 -13.79 12.82 3.08
C GLY A 101 -14.98 12.43 3.96
N SER A 102 -15.43 13.31 4.86
CA SER A 102 -16.65 13.03 5.61
C SER A 102 -17.85 12.93 4.65
N LYS A 103 -18.87 12.14 5.04
CA LYS A 103 -20.10 12.01 4.25
C LYS A 103 -20.72 13.38 3.94
N ASP A 104 -20.63 14.32 4.88
CA ASP A 104 -21.15 15.69 4.75
C ASP A 104 -20.32 16.58 3.80
N SER A 105 -19.03 16.27 3.58
CA SER A 105 -18.20 16.98 2.60
C SER A 105 -18.29 16.41 1.19
N GLN A 106 -18.95 15.25 1.01
CA GLN A 106 -19.12 14.58 -0.28
C GLN A 106 -20.51 14.75 -0.90
N LEU A 107 -21.56 15.07 -0.12
CA LEU A 107 -22.97 15.09 -0.55
C LEU A 107 -23.57 16.50 -0.72
N ARG A 108 -22.75 17.55 -0.74
CA ARG A 108 -23.20 18.94 -0.88
C ARG A 108 -23.20 19.42 -2.32
#